data_AF-A0A6B0UK48-F1
#
_entry.id   AF-A0A6B0UK48-F1
#
_cell.length_a   1.000
_cell.length_b   1.000
_cell.length_c   1.000
_cell.angle_alpha   90.00
_cell.angle_beta   90.00
_cell.angle_gamma   90.00
#
_symmetry.space_group_name_H-M   'P 1'
#
loop_
_entity.id
_entity.type
_entity.pdbx_description
1 polymer ?
#
loop_
_entity_poly.entity_id
_entity_poly.type
_entity_poly.pdbx_seq_one_letter_code
_entity_poly.pdbx_strand_id
1 'polypeptide(L)'
;MSSTMLALKHLVFCLSVSAAYADVEFQSWERPPDNNPDLNRKDLGAMQDAWKTIMGTANQSYYLIFSSGLGTERHYRNVKCLQVHSSGLNHTLKSANYTSKWYDTRSKKMES
;
A
#
# COMPACT_ATOMS: atom_id res chain seq x y z
N MET A 1 25.25 46.19 19.27
CA MET A 1 24.42 44.99 19.53
C MET A 1 23.16 45.02 18.66
N SER A 2 23.24 44.81 17.34
CA SER A 2 22.06 45.06 16.47
C SER A 2 21.80 44.01 15.38
N SER A 3 22.82 43.52 14.66
CA SER A 3 22.61 42.58 13.54
C SER A 3 22.39 41.11 13.96
N THR A 4 23.19 40.58 14.88
CA THR A 4 23.13 39.16 15.32
C THR A 4 21.86 38.83 16.10
N MET A 5 21.38 39.78 16.92
CA MET A 5 20.11 39.65 17.65
C MET A 5 18.91 39.65 16.71
N LEU A 6 18.96 40.38 15.60
CA LEU A 6 17.89 40.41 14.61
C LEU A 6 17.82 39.10 13.82
N ALA A 7 18.98 38.57 13.40
CA ALA A 7 19.08 37.29 12.72
C ALA A 7 18.58 36.12 13.59
N LEU A 8 18.93 36.13 14.89
CA LEU A 8 18.45 35.11 15.84
C LEU A 8 16.93 35.16 16.01
N LYS A 9 16.34 36.35 16.10
CA LYS A 9 14.88 36.52 16.18
C LYS A 9 14.17 35.98 14.92
N HIS A 10 14.73 36.24 13.73
CA HIS A 10 14.16 35.72 12.48
C HIS A 10 14.28 34.20 12.39
N LEU A 11 15.41 33.62 12.82
CA LEU A 11 15.59 32.17 12.87
C LEU A 11 14.56 31.50 13.81
N VAL A 12 14.41 32.04 15.03
CA VAL A 12 13.44 31.53 16.01
C VAL A 12 12.01 31.66 15.49
N PHE A 13 11.68 32.77 14.82
CA PHE A 13 10.38 32.95 14.18
C PHE A 13 10.14 31.92 13.08
N CYS A 14 11.10 31.71 12.17
CA CYS A 14 10.98 30.69 11.12
C CYS A 14 10.80 29.28 11.70
N LEU A 15 11.57 28.91 12.72
CA LEU A 15 11.46 27.61 13.37
C LEU A 15 10.10 27.42 14.07
N SER A 16 9.56 28.47 14.72
CA SER A 16 8.24 28.41 15.35
C SER A 16 7.10 28.24 14.34
N VAL A 17 7.19 28.92 13.19
CA VAL A 17 6.23 28.76 12.10
C VAL A 17 6.33 27.35 11.53
N SER A 18 7.53 26.84 11.26
CA SER A 18 7.72 25.48 10.77
C SER A 18 7.24 24.40 11.74
N ALA A 19 7.44 24.58 13.05
CA ALA A 19 6.93 23.65 14.06
C ALA A 19 5.38 23.67 14.14
N ALA A 20 4.76 24.84 14.09
CA ALA A 20 3.30 24.98 14.06
C ALA A 20 2.67 24.38 12.79
N TYR A 21 3.37 24.43 11.65
CA TYR A 21 2.96 23.75 10.41
C TYR A 21 3.40 22.27 10.34
N ALA A 22 4.27 21.81 11.24
CA ALA A 22 4.60 20.39 11.37
C ALA A 22 3.56 19.64 12.20
N ASP A 23 2.88 20.34 13.13
CA ASP A 23 1.64 19.90 13.80
C ASP A 23 0.40 20.07 12.90
N VAL A 24 0.55 19.80 11.60
CA VAL A 24 -0.61 19.43 10.79
C VAL A 24 -1.05 18.07 11.32
N GLU A 25 -1.95 18.09 12.31
CA GLU A 25 -2.88 17.00 12.49
C GLU A 25 -3.55 16.82 11.12
N PHE A 26 -3.17 15.76 10.43
CA PHE A 26 -3.95 15.27 9.30
C PHE A 26 -5.37 15.12 9.84
N GLN A 27 -6.26 16.04 9.48
CA GLN A 27 -7.68 15.83 9.64
C GLN A 27 -7.94 14.49 8.97
N SER A 28 -8.19 13.47 9.80
CA SER A 28 -8.37 12.12 9.34
C SER A 28 -9.40 12.21 8.23
N TRP A 29 -8.99 11.89 7.01
CA TRP A 29 -9.95 11.72 5.93
C TRP A 29 -11.08 10.88 6.49
N GLU A 30 -12.32 11.35 6.28
CA GLU A 30 -13.53 10.67 6.72
C GLU A 30 -13.33 9.18 6.50
N ARG A 31 -13.35 8.40 7.60
CA ARG A 31 -12.89 7.01 7.54
C ARG A 31 -13.64 6.34 6.41
N PRO A 32 -12.93 5.77 5.42
CA PRO A 32 -13.62 5.17 4.31
C PRO A 32 -14.59 4.11 4.86
N PRO A 33 -15.79 3.98 4.27
CA PRO A 33 -16.86 3.15 4.83
C PRO A 33 -16.48 1.66 4.95
N ASP A 34 -15.36 1.25 4.35
CA ASP A 34 -14.76 -0.08 4.43
C ASP A 34 -13.77 -0.26 5.61
N ASN A 35 -13.52 0.79 6.41
CA ASN A 35 -12.62 0.75 7.55
C ASN A 35 -13.28 -0.01 8.71
N ASN A 36 -13.26 -1.34 8.63
CA ASN A 36 -13.64 -2.20 9.73
C ASN A 36 -12.63 -2.01 10.88
N PRO A 37 -13.07 -1.56 12.07
CA PRO A 37 -12.18 -1.35 13.22
C PRO A 37 -11.42 -2.61 13.64
N ASP A 38 -11.96 -3.80 13.35
CA ASP A 38 -11.27 -5.07 13.62
C ASP A 38 -9.95 -5.20 12.84
N LEU A 39 -9.80 -4.52 11.70
CA LEU A 39 -8.58 -4.52 10.91
C LEU A 39 -7.46 -3.66 11.52
N ASN A 40 -7.78 -2.84 12.53
CA ASN A 40 -6.82 -1.97 13.25
C ASN A 40 -6.35 -2.58 14.57
N ARG A 41 -6.67 -3.85 14.83
CA ARG A 41 -6.22 -4.56 16.04
C ARG A 41 -4.70 -4.68 16.07
N LYS A 42 -4.10 -4.34 17.22
CA LYS A 42 -2.64 -4.32 17.40
C LYS A 42 -1.97 -5.67 17.17
N ASP A 43 -2.66 -6.78 17.47
CA ASP A 43 -2.15 -8.13 17.28
C ASP A 43 -2.16 -8.59 15.82
N LEU A 44 -2.87 -7.88 14.92
CA LEU A 44 -2.93 -8.22 13.49
C LEU A 44 -1.87 -7.49 12.65
N GLY A 45 -1.25 -6.42 13.16
CA GLY A 45 -0.32 -5.59 12.37
C GLY A 45 0.86 -6.38 11.79
N ALA A 46 1.39 -7.36 12.53
CA ALA A 46 2.47 -8.23 12.06
C ALA A 46 2.06 -9.13 10.87
N MET A 47 0.75 -9.39 10.71
CA MET A 47 0.18 -10.20 9.63
C MET A 47 -0.25 -9.37 8.41
N GLN A 48 -0.19 -8.04 8.51
CA GLN A 48 -0.69 -7.10 7.49
C GLN A 48 0.43 -6.38 6.73
N ASP A 49 1.68 -6.86 6.83
CA ASP A 49 2.79 -6.30 6.06
C ASP A 49 2.67 -6.66 4.57
N ALA A 50 2.08 -5.75 3.82
CA ALA A 50 1.90 -5.87 2.37
C ALA A 50 3.26 -5.95 1.64
N TRP A 51 4.27 -5.19 2.07
CA TRP A 51 5.56 -5.18 1.38
C TRP A 51 6.31 -6.50 1.54
N LYS A 52 6.29 -7.08 2.73
CA LYS A 52 6.82 -8.43 2.96
C LYS A 52 6.15 -9.48 2.08
N THR A 53 4.83 -9.36 1.90
CA THR A 53 4.07 -10.26 1.02
C THR A 53 4.48 -10.09 -0.44
N ILE A 54 4.60 -8.86 -0.93
CA ILE A 54 5.03 -8.54 -2.31
C ILE A 54 6.43 -9.08 -2.60
N MET A 55 7.38 -8.89 -1.67
CA MET A 55 8.72 -9.47 -1.81
C MET A 55 8.68 -11.01 -1.84
N GLY A 56 7.78 -11.63 -1.07
CA GLY A 56 7.57 -13.07 -1.08
C GLY A 56 7.14 -13.60 -2.45
N THR A 57 6.31 -12.86 -3.18
CA THR A 57 5.83 -13.29 -4.52
C THR A 57 6.91 -13.26 -5.61
N ALA A 58 8.06 -12.63 -5.36
CA ALA A 58 9.23 -12.68 -6.25
C ALA A 58 10.00 -14.00 -6.13
N ASN A 59 9.85 -14.72 -5.01
CA ASN A 59 10.59 -15.96 -4.75
C ASN A 59 9.70 -17.20 -4.84
N GLN A 60 8.40 -17.04 -4.62
CA GLN A 60 7.43 -18.13 -4.56
C GLN A 60 6.20 -17.80 -5.38
N SER A 61 5.51 -18.85 -5.84
CA SER A 61 4.25 -18.71 -6.57
C SER A 61 3.08 -18.56 -5.62
N TYR A 62 2.32 -17.49 -5.78
CA TYR A 62 1.10 -17.25 -5.02
C TYR A 62 -0.11 -17.44 -5.92
N TYR A 63 -1.10 -18.18 -5.44
CA TYR A 63 -2.30 -18.53 -6.19
C TYR A 63 -3.56 -18.01 -5.50
N LEU A 64 -4.49 -17.48 -6.28
CA LEU A 64 -5.83 -17.13 -5.78
C LEU A 64 -6.65 -18.41 -5.63
N ILE A 65 -6.84 -18.86 -4.39
CA ILE A 65 -7.61 -20.07 -4.06
C ILE A 65 -9.09 -19.79 -3.80
N PHE A 66 -9.42 -18.61 -3.30
CA PHE A 66 -10.76 -18.20 -2.94
C PHE A 66 -10.91 -16.69 -3.14
N SER A 67 -12.07 -16.29 -3.65
CA SER A 67 -12.44 -14.89 -3.74
C SER A 67 -13.96 -14.77 -3.68
N SER A 68 -14.45 -13.74 -3.01
CA SER A 68 -15.87 -13.49 -2.77
C SER A 68 -16.21 -12.04 -3.07
N GLY A 69 -17.49 -11.76 -3.30
CA GLY A 69 -18.01 -10.43 -3.53
C GLY A 69 -18.35 -10.16 -4.99
N LEU A 70 -19.17 -9.13 -5.20
CA LEU A 70 -19.79 -8.84 -6.49
C LEU A 70 -18.76 -8.52 -7.59
N GLY A 71 -17.67 -7.84 -7.24
CA GLY A 71 -16.56 -7.55 -8.15
C GLY A 71 -15.88 -8.82 -8.65
N THR A 72 -15.80 -9.85 -7.80
CA THR A 72 -15.15 -11.11 -8.17
C THR A 72 -15.94 -11.87 -9.22
N GLU A 73 -17.26 -11.96 -9.04
CA GLU A 73 -18.13 -12.62 -10.01
C GLU A 73 -18.07 -11.95 -11.38
N ARG A 74 -17.87 -10.63 -11.42
CA ARG A 74 -17.75 -9.88 -12.67
C ARG A 74 -16.38 -10.02 -13.32
N HIS A 75 -15.30 -9.84 -12.56
CA HIS A 75 -13.95 -9.73 -13.10
C HIS A 75 -13.21 -11.08 -13.22
N TYR A 76 -13.55 -12.07 -12.40
CA TYR A 76 -12.87 -13.37 -12.34
C TYR A 76 -13.76 -14.54 -12.76
N ARG A 77 -14.91 -14.29 -13.38
CA ARG A 77 -15.88 -15.33 -13.79
C ARG A 77 -15.23 -16.48 -14.56
N ASN A 78 -14.37 -16.14 -15.51
CA ASN A 78 -13.70 -17.08 -16.40
C ASN A 78 -12.23 -17.30 -16.04
N VAL A 79 -11.78 -16.84 -14.87
CA VAL A 79 -10.38 -16.89 -14.46
C VAL A 79 -10.20 -18.03 -13.46
N LYS A 80 -9.31 -18.98 -13.79
CA LYS A 80 -8.90 -20.08 -12.90
C LYS A 80 -7.38 -20.14 -12.79
N CYS A 81 -6.89 -20.79 -11.74
CA CYS A 81 -5.45 -20.98 -11.51
C CYS A 81 -4.67 -19.65 -11.56
N LEU A 82 -5.29 -18.53 -11.14
CA LEU A 82 -4.66 -17.23 -11.16
C LEU A 82 -3.45 -17.23 -10.24
N GLN A 83 -2.29 -16.98 -10.83
CA GLN A 83 -0.99 -16.89 -10.19
C GLN A 83 -0.47 -15.47 -10.36
N VAL A 84 0.20 -14.94 -9.35
CA VAL A 84 0.89 -13.65 -9.42
C VAL A 84 2.35 -13.83 -9.03
N HIS A 85 3.23 -13.12 -9.74
CA HIS A 85 4.65 -13.05 -9.48
C HIS A 85 5.15 -11.61 -9.60
N SER A 86 6.00 -11.18 -8.66
CA SER A 86 6.59 -9.85 -8.67
C SER A 86 8.03 -9.87 -9.19
N SER A 87 8.44 -8.77 -9.82
CA SER A 87 9.80 -8.56 -10.33
C SER A 87 10.17 -7.08 -10.23
N GLY A 88 11.46 -6.74 -10.42
CA GLY A 88 11.90 -5.33 -10.39
C GLY A 88 11.61 -4.63 -9.06
N LEU A 89 11.85 -5.31 -7.93
CA LEU A 89 11.58 -4.80 -6.59
C LEU A 89 12.36 -3.49 -6.33
N ASN A 90 11.66 -2.45 -5.88
CA ASN A 90 12.24 -1.22 -5.37
C ASN A 90 11.94 -1.09 -3.87
N HIS A 91 12.97 -1.31 -3.03
CA HIS A 91 12.83 -1.32 -1.58
C HIS A 91 12.52 0.06 -0.99
N THR A 92 13.03 1.14 -1.61
CA THR A 92 12.81 2.51 -1.13
C THR A 92 11.38 2.95 -1.38
N LEU A 93 10.87 2.69 -2.57
CA LEU A 93 9.50 3.06 -2.97
C LEU A 93 8.46 2.00 -2.56
N LYS A 94 8.90 0.82 -2.09
CA LYS A 94 8.06 -0.35 -1.83
C LYS A 94 7.16 -0.70 -3.02
N SER A 95 7.77 -0.74 -4.21
CA SER A 95 7.08 -1.01 -5.48
C SER A 95 7.70 -2.18 -6.23
N ALA A 96 6.93 -2.76 -7.15
CA ALA A 96 7.32 -3.90 -7.97
C ALA A 96 6.53 -3.92 -9.29
N ASN A 97 7.09 -4.55 -10.31
CA ASN A 97 6.36 -4.97 -11.50
C ASN A 97 5.64 -6.29 -11.20
N TYR A 98 4.43 -6.45 -11.71
CA TYR A 98 3.64 -7.67 -11.52
C TYR A 98 3.37 -8.35 -12.85
N THR A 99 3.50 -9.67 -12.83
CA THR A 99 3.04 -10.55 -13.89
C THR A 99 2.01 -11.50 -13.30
N SER A 100 0.95 -11.74 -14.06
CA SER A 100 -0.11 -12.67 -13.69
C SER A 100 -0.13 -13.78 -14.72
N LYS A 101 -0.56 -14.98 -14.30
CA LYS A 101 -0.87 -16.08 -15.23
C LYS A 101 -2.18 -16.69 -14.81
N TRP A 102 -3.05 -17.00 -15.75
CA TRP A 102 -4.31 -17.65 -15.44
C TRP A 102 -4.81 -18.52 -16.57
N TYR A 103 -5.65 -19.47 -16.22
CA TYR A 103 -6.43 -20.24 -17.17
C TYR A 103 -7.75 -19.51 -17.45
N ASP A 104 -7.95 -19.10 -18.70
CA ASP A 104 -9.22 -18.54 -19.14
C ASP A 104 -10.16 -19.69 -19.55
N THR A 105 -11.28 -19.84 -18.84
CA THR A 105 -12.24 -20.93 -19.08
C THR A 105 -13.08 -20.74 -20.34
N ARG A 106 -13.15 -19.53 -20.88
CA ARG A 106 -13.86 -19.20 -22.12
C ARG A 106 -12.99 -19.54 -23.33
N SER A 107 -11.74 -19.09 -23.34
CA SER A 107 -10.79 -19.39 -24.42
C SER A 107 -10.18 -20.80 -24.31
N LYS A 108 -10.24 -21.39 -23.10
CA LYS A 108 -9.62 -22.67 -22.72
C LYS A 108 -8.11 -22.67 -22.89
N LYS A 109 -7.46 -21.55 -22.57
CA LYS A 109 -6.02 -21.35 -22.72
C LYS A 109 -5.40 -20.72 -21.46
N MET A 110 -4.09 -20.89 -21.34
CA MET A 110 -3.29 -20.14 -20.37
C MET A 110 -2.97 -18.76 -20.95
N GLU A 111 -3.27 -17.71 -20.19
CA GLU A 111 -2.97 -16.31 -20.48
C GLU A 111 -1.91 -15.79 -19.49
N SER A 112 -1.18 -14.72 -19.87
CA SER A 112 -0.23 -14.02 -19.00
C SER A 112 -0.15 -12.52 -19.25
#